data_AF-A0A4Y9ZYI1-F1
#
_entry.id   AF-A0A4Y9ZYI1-F1
#
_cell.length_a   1.000
_cell.length_b   1.000
_cell.length_c   1.000
_cell.angle_alpha   90.00
_cell.angle_beta   90.00
_cell.angle_gamma   90.00
#
_symmetry.space_group_name_H-M   'P 1'
#
loop_
_entity.id
_entity.type
_entity.pdbx_description
1 polymer ?
#
loop_
_entity_poly.entity_id
_entity_poly.type
_entity_poly.pdbx_seq_one_letter_code
_entity_poly.pdbx_strand_id
1 'polypeptide(L)'
;MFSLPNSDAVSETYDGVPLVRMPDVAEDLEKLLEALYCSPSLTLVPFSPHNPTIARPVLALSTKYEIAHLRTLIVDRLEADWPLTLDQWDELQYTISIWRKYHIGPGRIPSPFIDDFFPEPASAICLARDFNIPKILPVAFYHLLRVPITNDWDPLHEESPRGEIDSAPLCGARTAKLGLLRAEELLIMLRGRHEFLVVFGEAVDAISVNAEHPDPDRCSIEDSYKGIGDLKEDCETALQSHENSDDIFTLLLPESWAKEKAKWNMCSECKSKIVNEVEGVRRALWDLLPQIFGLAEEMEPDM
;
A
#
# COMPACT_ATOMS: atom_id res chain seq x y z
N MET A 1 10.07 3.72 -44.61
CA MET A 1 10.80 2.55 -45.15
C MET A 1 12.11 2.50 -44.39
N PHE A 2 12.24 1.62 -43.40
CA PHE A 2 13.51 1.42 -42.70
C PHE A 2 14.40 0.57 -43.61
N SER A 3 15.27 1.23 -44.37
CA SER A 3 16.34 0.56 -45.11
C SER A 3 17.32 -0.03 -44.10
N LEU A 4 17.49 -1.35 -44.10
CA LEU A 4 18.53 -2.04 -43.36
C LEU A 4 19.90 -1.44 -43.73
N PRO A 5 20.82 -1.24 -42.77
CA PRO A 5 22.12 -0.64 -43.07
C PRO A 5 22.86 -1.50 -44.11
N ASN A 6 23.44 -0.80 -45.10
CA ASN A 6 24.13 -1.39 -46.25
C ASN A 6 25.13 -2.48 -45.81
N SER A 7 25.02 -3.66 -46.43
CA SER A 7 25.89 -4.82 -46.24
C SER A 7 27.36 -4.62 -46.64
N ASP A 8 27.72 -3.44 -47.16
CA ASP A 8 29.08 -3.09 -47.60
C ASP A 8 29.91 -2.36 -46.54
N ALA A 9 29.34 -2.03 -45.37
CA ALA A 9 30.11 -1.57 -44.22
C ALA A 9 30.65 -2.78 -43.47
N VAL A 10 31.98 -2.91 -43.36
CA VAL A 10 32.63 -3.92 -42.50
C VAL A 10 31.98 -3.84 -41.12
N SER A 11 31.18 -4.84 -40.76
CA SER A 11 30.55 -4.90 -39.45
C SER A 11 31.66 -4.84 -38.42
N GLU A 12 31.61 -3.84 -37.53
CA GLU A 12 32.54 -3.77 -36.41
C GLU A 12 32.51 -5.11 -35.68
N THR A 13 33.68 -5.67 -35.35
CA THR A 13 33.79 -6.96 -34.68
C THR A 13 34.47 -6.80 -33.33
N TYR A 14 34.02 -7.55 -32.34
CA TYR A 14 34.65 -7.66 -31.02
C TYR A 14 35.00 -9.14 -30.80
N ASP A 15 36.24 -9.46 -30.47
CA ASP A 15 36.75 -10.84 -30.32
C ASP A 15 36.36 -11.79 -31.48
N GLY A 16 36.35 -11.26 -32.71
CA GLY A 16 36.04 -12.04 -33.92
C GLY A 16 34.56 -12.32 -34.17
N VAL A 17 33.65 -11.80 -33.34
CA VAL A 17 32.19 -11.86 -33.56
C VAL A 17 31.61 -10.48 -33.94
N PRO A 18 30.48 -10.42 -34.67
CA PRO A 18 29.81 -9.15 -34.97
C PRO A 18 29.47 -8.38 -33.69
N LEU A 19 29.95 -7.13 -33.60
CA LEU A 19 29.66 -6.25 -32.48
C LEU A 19 28.35 -5.49 -32.74
N VAL A 20 27.42 -5.61 -31.80
CA VAL A 20 26.21 -4.79 -31.76
C VAL A 20 26.35 -3.78 -30.63
N ARG A 21 26.37 -2.50 -30.97
CA ARG A 21 26.37 -1.41 -29.98
C ARG A 21 24.96 -1.19 -29.45
N MET A 22 24.78 -1.37 -28.15
CA MET A 22 23.53 -1.11 -27.45
C MET A 22 23.63 0.22 -26.70
N PRO A 23 22.61 1.10 -26.76
CA PRO A 23 22.61 2.36 -26.03
C PRO A 23 22.27 2.22 -24.54
N ASP A 24 21.88 1.03 -24.11
CA ASP A 24 21.39 0.73 -22.77
C ASP A 24 22.52 0.56 -21.75
N VAL A 25 22.22 0.82 -20.48
CA VAL A 25 23.16 0.65 -19.38
C VAL A 25 23.51 -0.84 -19.25
N ALA A 26 24.80 -1.14 -19.12
CA ALA A 26 25.29 -2.52 -19.09
C ALA A 26 24.67 -3.34 -17.93
N GLU A 27 24.50 -2.73 -16.76
CA GLU A 27 23.88 -3.35 -15.57
C GLU A 27 22.41 -3.72 -15.81
N ASP A 28 21.62 -2.84 -16.43
CA ASP A 28 20.22 -3.12 -16.76
C ASP A 28 20.11 -4.26 -17.78
N LEU A 29 21.00 -4.25 -18.78
CA LEU A 29 21.05 -5.29 -19.79
C LEU A 29 21.44 -6.64 -19.20
N GLU A 30 22.40 -6.66 -18.27
CA GLU A 30 22.74 -7.86 -17.50
C GLU A 30 21.51 -8.41 -16.77
N LYS A 31 20.75 -7.56 -16.06
CA LYS A 31 19.53 -7.97 -15.37
C LYS A 31 18.47 -8.55 -16.32
N LEU A 32 18.30 -7.96 -17.50
CA LEU A 32 17.41 -8.51 -18.52
C LEU A 32 17.90 -9.87 -19.02
N LEU A 33 19.19 -10.01 -19.33
CA LEU A 33 19.76 -11.26 -19.84
C LEU A 33 19.72 -12.36 -18.78
N GLU A 34 20.01 -12.06 -17.51
CA GLU A 34 19.78 -12.96 -16.38
C GLU A 34 18.32 -13.40 -16.36
N ALA A 35 17.38 -12.48 -16.55
CA ALA A 35 15.96 -12.80 -16.55
C ALA A 35 15.52 -13.67 -17.74
N LEU A 36 16.21 -13.61 -18.87
CA LEU A 36 15.87 -14.42 -20.06
C LEU A 36 16.56 -15.77 -20.09
N TYR A 37 17.80 -15.86 -19.60
CA TYR A 37 18.67 -17.01 -19.81
C TYR A 37 19.03 -17.77 -18.53
N CYS A 38 18.98 -17.14 -17.37
CA CYS A 38 19.33 -17.80 -16.11
C CYS A 38 18.09 -18.43 -15.46
N SER A 39 18.32 -19.45 -14.62
CA SER A 39 17.28 -20.08 -13.80
C SER A 39 17.68 -19.96 -12.32
N PRO A 40 16.84 -19.36 -11.47
CA PRO A 40 15.55 -18.74 -11.78
C PRO A 40 15.70 -17.42 -12.58
N SER A 41 14.70 -17.13 -13.41
CA SER A 41 14.65 -16.09 -14.46
C SER A 41 14.34 -14.67 -13.96
N LEU A 42 14.62 -14.37 -12.69
CA LEU A 42 14.30 -13.16 -11.90
C LEU A 42 13.57 -13.58 -10.62
N THR A 43 14.19 -13.31 -9.48
CA THR A 43 13.62 -13.64 -8.17
C THR A 43 13.07 -12.37 -7.53
N LEU A 44 11.76 -12.19 -7.61
CA LEU A 44 11.03 -11.20 -6.81
C LEU A 44 10.46 -11.91 -5.59
N VAL A 45 10.95 -11.55 -4.41
CA VAL A 45 10.57 -12.19 -3.16
C VAL A 45 9.23 -11.63 -2.71
N PRO A 46 8.23 -12.47 -2.38
CA PRO A 46 6.93 -11.97 -1.94
C PRO A 46 7.03 -10.90 -0.86
N PHE A 47 6.29 -9.80 -1.06
CA PHE A 47 6.19 -8.66 -0.15
C PHE A 47 7.49 -7.88 0.07
N SER A 48 8.58 -8.19 -0.64
CA SER A 48 9.85 -7.50 -0.44
C SER A 48 9.75 -6.02 -0.82
N PRO A 49 10.19 -5.10 0.05
CA PRO A 49 10.24 -3.67 -0.26
C PRO A 49 11.22 -3.33 -1.37
N HIS A 50 12.09 -4.27 -1.75
CA HIS A 50 13.09 -4.10 -2.82
C HIS A 50 12.58 -4.54 -4.19
N ASN A 51 11.42 -5.20 -4.27
CA ASN A 51 10.86 -5.67 -5.55
C ASN A 51 10.73 -4.55 -6.58
N PRO A 52 10.26 -3.32 -6.26
CA PRO A 52 10.22 -2.24 -7.24
C PRO A 52 11.59 -1.87 -7.81
N THR A 53 12.62 -1.77 -6.96
CA THR A 53 13.99 -1.46 -7.39
C THR A 53 14.56 -2.56 -8.29
N ILE A 54 14.37 -3.83 -7.91
CA ILE A 54 14.86 -5.00 -8.67
C ILE A 54 14.13 -5.12 -10.01
N ALA A 55 12.82 -4.88 -10.03
CA ALA A 55 11.97 -5.02 -11.21
C ALA A 55 12.20 -3.91 -12.25
N ARG A 56 12.50 -2.67 -11.82
CA ARG A 56 12.61 -1.49 -12.69
C ARG A 56 13.48 -1.68 -13.95
N PRO A 57 14.75 -2.13 -13.88
CA PRO A 57 15.57 -2.27 -15.09
C PRO A 57 15.01 -3.30 -16.06
N VAL A 58 14.50 -4.42 -15.53
CA VAL A 58 13.91 -5.49 -16.35
C VAL A 58 12.58 -5.05 -16.97
N LEU A 59 11.75 -4.28 -16.25
CA LEU A 59 10.53 -3.68 -16.78
C LEU A 59 10.83 -2.65 -17.87
N ALA A 60 11.83 -1.79 -17.67
CA ALA A 60 12.26 -0.80 -18.67
C ALA A 60 12.66 -1.46 -19.98
N LEU A 61 13.57 -2.43 -19.92
CA LEU A 61 14.06 -3.08 -21.12
C LEU A 61 13.05 -4.07 -21.73
N SER A 62 12.27 -4.79 -20.92
CA SER A 62 11.19 -5.63 -21.46
C SER A 62 10.10 -4.81 -22.16
N THR A 63 9.81 -3.60 -21.69
CA THR A 63 8.90 -2.67 -22.37
C THR A 63 9.54 -2.14 -23.66
N LYS A 64 10.80 -1.70 -23.60
CA LYS A 64 11.54 -1.15 -24.75
C LYS A 64 11.72 -2.16 -25.90
N TYR A 65 12.02 -3.42 -25.56
CA TYR A 65 12.24 -4.49 -26.52
C TYR A 65 11.01 -5.37 -26.75
N GLU A 66 9.83 -4.94 -26.28
CA GLU A 66 8.55 -5.60 -26.51
C GLU A 66 8.52 -7.08 -26.05
N ILE A 67 9.20 -7.38 -24.95
CA ILE A 67 9.23 -8.71 -24.31
C ILE A 67 8.00 -8.83 -23.40
N ALA A 68 6.83 -8.90 -24.02
CA ALA A 68 5.53 -8.82 -23.34
C ALA A 68 5.36 -9.85 -22.21
N HIS A 69 5.76 -11.10 -22.43
CA HIS A 69 5.65 -12.15 -21.42
C HIS A 69 6.42 -11.83 -20.12
N LEU A 70 7.64 -11.31 -20.23
CA LEU A 70 8.45 -10.96 -19.06
C LEU A 70 7.84 -9.77 -18.31
N ARG A 71 7.35 -8.79 -19.06
CA ARG A 71 6.61 -7.66 -18.48
C ARG A 71 5.38 -8.13 -17.70
N THR A 72 4.54 -8.98 -18.30
CA THR A 72 3.34 -9.53 -17.64
C THR A 72 3.70 -10.26 -16.35
N LEU A 73 4.70 -11.15 -16.37
CA LEU A 73 5.13 -11.88 -15.17
C LEU A 73 5.56 -10.95 -14.02
N ILE A 74 6.29 -9.89 -14.34
CA ILE A 74 6.76 -8.94 -13.33
C ILE A 74 5.59 -8.13 -12.77
N VAL A 75 4.72 -7.63 -13.65
CA VAL A 75 3.52 -6.87 -13.26
C VAL A 75 2.62 -7.72 -12.37
N ASP A 76 2.31 -8.96 -12.76
CA ASP A 76 1.47 -9.87 -11.98
C ASP A 76 2.04 -10.12 -10.57
N ARG A 77 3.37 -10.27 -10.47
CA ARG A 77 4.05 -10.46 -9.18
C ARG A 77 4.00 -9.22 -8.31
N LEU A 78 4.20 -8.04 -8.90
CA LEU A 78 4.12 -6.76 -8.20
C LEU A 78 2.68 -6.48 -7.74
N GLU A 79 1.68 -6.71 -8.59
CA GLU A 79 0.27 -6.60 -8.20
C GLU A 79 -0.08 -7.56 -7.06
N ALA A 80 0.46 -8.79 -7.08
CA ALA A 80 0.23 -9.78 -6.02
C ALA A 80 0.86 -9.42 -4.66
N ASP A 81 1.77 -8.45 -4.60
CA ASP A 81 2.29 -7.92 -3.32
C ASP A 81 1.30 -6.94 -2.66
N TRP A 82 0.34 -6.40 -3.41
CA TRP A 82 -0.59 -5.39 -2.94
C TRP A 82 -2.02 -5.94 -2.84
N PRO A 83 -2.74 -5.65 -1.75
CA PRO A 83 -4.12 -6.12 -1.61
C PRO A 83 -5.03 -5.32 -2.54
N LEU A 84 -5.79 -6.02 -3.38
CA LEU A 84 -6.73 -5.44 -4.35
C LEU A 84 -8.17 -5.43 -3.83
N THR A 85 -8.41 -6.09 -2.70
CA THR A 85 -9.72 -6.20 -2.07
C THR A 85 -9.60 -5.92 -0.57
N LEU A 86 -10.69 -5.49 0.05
CA LEU A 86 -10.74 -5.22 1.48
C LEU A 86 -10.42 -6.46 2.33
N ASP A 87 -10.81 -7.65 1.89
CA ASP A 87 -10.47 -8.90 2.60
C ASP A 87 -8.96 -9.19 2.55
N GLN A 88 -8.32 -8.98 1.39
CA GLN A 88 -6.85 -9.09 1.28
C GLN A 88 -6.14 -8.04 2.13
N TRP A 89 -6.72 -6.84 2.26
CA TRP A 89 -6.21 -5.82 3.17
C TRP A 89 -6.25 -6.28 4.62
N ASP A 90 -7.35 -6.91 5.04
CA ASP A 90 -7.51 -7.45 6.38
C ASP A 90 -6.52 -8.57 6.68
N GLU A 91 -6.30 -9.47 5.72
CA GLU A 91 -5.28 -10.52 5.82
C GLU A 91 -3.87 -9.92 5.97
N LEU A 92 -3.57 -8.86 5.20
CA LEU A 92 -2.29 -8.16 5.28
C LEU A 92 -2.12 -7.44 6.63
N GLN A 93 -3.11 -6.68 7.08
CA GLN A 93 -3.05 -5.99 8.37
C GLN A 93 -2.97 -6.97 9.55
N TYR A 94 -3.71 -8.08 9.48
CA TYR A 94 -3.61 -9.15 10.46
C TYR A 94 -2.20 -9.73 10.52
N THR A 95 -1.61 -10.02 9.35
CA THR A 95 -0.21 -10.49 9.25
C THR A 95 0.74 -9.47 9.86
N ILE A 96 0.66 -8.20 9.47
CA ILE A 96 1.48 -7.11 10.04
C ILE A 96 1.33 -7.07 11.57
N SER A 97 0.11 -7.18 12.11
CA SER A 97 -0.14 -7.17 13.55
C SER A 97 0.55 -8.32 14.30
N ILE A 98 0.64 -9.50 13.67
CA ILE A 98 1.37 -10.65 14.20
C ILE A 98 2.87 -10.38 14.19
N TRP A 99 3.40 -9.89 13.06
CA TRP A 99 4.82 -9.57 12.91
C TRP A 99 5.26 -8.50 13.92
N ARG A 100 4.45 -7.45 14.13
CA ARG A 100 4.68 -6.43 15.18
C ARG A 100 4.82 -7.06 16.57
N LYS A 101 3.94 -8.00 16.94
CA LYS A 101 3.99 -8.68 18.26
C LYS A 101 5.27 -9.50 18.44
N TYR A 102 5.73 -10.17 17.39
CA TYR A 102 6.98 -10.95 17.45
C TYR A 102 8.23 -10.07 17.39
N HIS A 103 8.15 -8.93 16.70
CA HIS A 103 9.23 -7.95 16.63
C HIS A 103 9.58 -7.35 18.00
N ILE A 104 8.55 -7.02 18.79
CA ILE A 104 8.67 -6.44 20.14
C ILE A 104 8.85 -7.54 21.22
N GLY A 105 8.50 -8.80 20.92
CA GLY A 105 8.48 -9.92 21.87
C GLY A 105 9.75 -10.78 21.93
N PRO A 106 9.81 -11.79 22.82
CA PRO A 106 10.91 -12.75 22.91
C PRO A 106 10.85 -13.74 21.73
N GLY A 107 11.36 -13.31 20.59
CA GLY A 107 11.37 -14.04 19.33
C GLY A 107 11.84 -13.14 18.21
N ARG A 108 13.09 -12.66 18.31
CA ARG A 108 13.63 -11.63 17.41
C ARG A 108 13.52 -12.08 15.97
N ILE A 109 12.80 -11.29 15.18
CA ILE A 109 12.78 -11.37 13.73
C ILE A 109 14.20 -11.10 13.21
N PRO A 110 14.63 -11.70 12.09
CA PRO A 110 16.01 -11.54 11.57
C PRO A 110 16.39 -10.11 11.18
N SER A 111 15.44 -9.17 11.10
CA SER A 111 15.68 -7.77 10.76
C SER A 111 15.18 -6.81 11.87
N PRO A 112 15.84 -5.65 12.01
CA PRO A 112 15.45 -4.59 12.94
C PRO A 112 14.15 -3.87 12.57
N PHE A 113 13.62 -4.02 11.34
CA PHE A 113 12.42 -3.31 10.89
C PHE A 113 11.39 -4.28 10.30
N ILE A 114 10.12 -4.16 10.71
CA ILE A 114 9.04 -4.97 10.13
C ILE A 114 8.88 -4.73 8.63
N ASP A 115 9.25 -3.53 8.20
CA ASP A 115 9.11 -2.99 6.88
C ASP A 115 10.00 -3.69 5.85
N ASP A 116 11.07 -4.37 6.29
CA ASP A 116 11.90 -5.24 5.45
C ASP A 116 11.15 -6.46 4.89
N PHE A 117 9.94 -6.72 5.39
CA PHE A 117 9.10 -7.87 5.02
C PHE A 117 7.78 -7.48 4.36
N PHE A 118 7.52 -6.20 4.14
CA PHE A 118 6.27 -5.72 3.57
C PHE A 118 6.51 -4.73 2.43
N PRO A 119 5.54 -4.58 1.50
CA PRO A 119 5.71 -3.68 0.36
C PRO A 119 5.90 -2.23 0.82
N GLU A 120 6.86 -1.55 0.20
CA GLU A 120 7.16 -0.15 0.46
C GLU A 120 6.35 0.74 -0.49
N PRO A 121 5.49 1.65 0.02
CA PRO A 121 4.50 2.35 -0.79
C PRO A 121 5.10 3.36 -1.78
N ALA A 122 6.14 4.11 -1.42
CA ALA A 122 6.64 5.19 -2.28
C ALA A 122 7.31 4.63 -3.55
N SER A 123 8.18 3.63 -3.41
CA SER A 123 8.82 2.95 -4.53
C SER A 123 7.82 2.20 -5.41
N ALA A 124 6.78 1.61 -4.82
CA ALA A 124 5.70 0.99 -5.58
C ALA A 124 4.90 2.01 -6.38
N ILE A 125 4.54 3.17 -5.81
CA ILE A 125 3.86 4.26 -6.52
C ILE A 125 4.72 4.75 -7.70
N CYS A 126 5.99 5.05 -7.45
CA CYS A 126 6.88 5.56 -8.50
C CYS A 126 7.07 4.55 -9.63
N LEU A 127 7.23 3.27 -9.31
CA LEU A 127 7.30 2.21 -10.32
C LEU A 127 5.98 2.06 -11.09
N ALA A 128 4.85 2.01 -10.39
CA ALA A 128 3.54 1.84 -10.98
C ALA A 128 3.21 2.98 -11.94
N ARG A 129 3.58 4.22 -11.60
CA ARG A 129 3.45 5.37 -12.50
C ARG A 129 4.35 5.26 -13.73
N ASP A 130 5.62 4.92 -13.54
CA ASP A 130 6.58 4.88 -14.66
C ASP A 130 6.28 3.75 -15.65
N PHE A 131 5.61 2.68 -15.20
CA PHE A 131 5.31 1.51 -16.03
C PHE A 131 3.82 1.27 -16.25
N ASN A 132 2.95 2.22 -15.93
CA ASN A 132 1.49 2.10 -16.07
C ASN A 132 0.92 0.82 -15.42
N ILE A 133 1.04 0.71 -14.10
CA ILE A 133 0.51 -0.38 -13.26
C ILE A 133 -0.52 0.20 -12.27
N PRO A 134 -1.68 0.69 -12.76
CA PRO A 134 -2.58 1.51 -11.96
C PRO A 134 -3.23 0.78 -10.78
N LYS A 135 -3.37 -0.55 -10.85
CA LYS A 135 -4.07 -1.34 -9.80
C LYS A 135 -3.43 -1.25 -8.42
N ILE A 136 -2.13 -0.97 -8.36
CA ILE A 136 -1.38 -0.84 -7.10
C ILE A 136 -1.63 0.54 -6.45
N LEU A 137 -1.92 1.57 -7.26
CA LEU A 137 -1.87 2.97 -6.83
C LEU A 137 -2.84 3.31 -5.69
N PRO A 138 -4.15 3.00 -5.75
CA PRO A 138 -5.10 3.47 -4.72
C PRO A 138 -4.71 3.00 -3.31
N VAL A 139 -4.32 1.74 -3.20
CA VAL A 139 -3.94 1.12 -1.93
C VAL A 139 -2.56 1.57 -1.48
N ALA A 140 -1.61 1.76 -2.40
CA ALA A 140 -0.30 2.31 -2.05
C ALA A 140 -0.39 3.75 -1.55
N PHE A 141 -1.24 4.60 -2.15
CA PHE A 141 -1.51 5.95 -1.66
C PHE A 141 -2.22 5.94 -0.31
N TYR A 142 -3.20 5.05 -0.12
CA TYR A 142 -3.84 4.88 1.19
C TYR A 142 -2.84 4.45 2.26
N HIS A 143 -1.94 3.53 1.92
CA HIS A 143 -0.88 3.12 2.84
C HIS A 143 0.07 4.28 3.18
N LEU A 144 0.46 5.08 2.19
CA LEU A 144 1.29 6.27 2.39
C LEU A 144 0.61 7.32 3.27
N LEU A 145 -0.69 7.54 3.12
CA LEU A 145 -1.49 8.47 3.93
C LEU A 145 -1.39 8.18 5.44
N ARG A 146 -1.20 6.90 5.79
CA ARG A 146 -1.07 6.41 7.17
C ARG A 146 0.35 6.53 7.73
N VAL A 147 1.36 6.72 6.88
CA VAL A 147 2.75 6.85 7.31
C VAL A 147 3.00 8.30 7.72
N PRO A 148 3.42 8.58 8.96
CA PRO A 148 3.81 9.94 9.36
C PRO A 148 4.93 10.46 8.46
N ILE A 149 4.88 11.75 8.12
CA ILE A 149 5.93 12.40 7.30
C ILE A 149 7.31 12.33 7.99
N THR A 150 7.33 12.18 9.31
CA THR A 150 8.55 12.01 10.11
C THR A 150 9.15 10.59 10.03
N ASN A 151 8.41 9.61 9.52
CA ASN A 151 8.82 8.20 9.44
C ASN A 151 9.44 7.90 8.07
N ASP A 152 10.43 8.69 7.67
CA ASP A 152 11.16 8.48 6.43
C ASP A 152 12.09 7.26 6.55
N TRP A 153 12.01 6.36 5.58
CA TRP A 153 12.73 5.10 5.57
C TRP A 153 14.24 5.30 5.59
N ASP A 154 14.77 6.17 4.73
CA ASP A 154 16.21 6.23 4.46
C ASP A 154 17.02 6.65 5.69
N PRO A 155 16.69 7.76 6.41
CA PRO A 155 17.40 8.13 7.64
C PRO A 155 17.32 7.04 8.71
N LEU A 156 16.15 6.40 8.86
CA LEU A 156 15.92 5.39 9.89
C LEU A 156 16.69 4.09 9.64
N HIS A 157 16.89 3.71 8.38
CA HIS A 157 17.62 2.50 8.00
C HIS A 157 19.14 2.74 7.88
N GLU A 158 19.59 3.97 7.61
CA GLU A 158 21.01 4.34 7.60
C GLU A 158 21.60 4.53 9.01
N GLU A 159 20.84 5.14 9.94
CA GLU A 159 21.35 5.53 11.27
C GLU A 159 21.44 4.37 12.28
N SER A 160 20.89 3.18 11.98
CA SER A 160 20.84 2.10 12.97
C SER A 160 20.97 0.69 12.40
N PRO A 161 22.19 0.10 12.39
CA PRO A 161 22.32 -1.35 12.39
C PRO A 161 22.05 -1.93 13.80
N ARG A 162 22.28 -1.16 14.88
CA ARG A 162 22.21 -1.57 16.31
C ARG A 162 22.08 -0.41 17.34
N GLY A 163 21.40 0.69 17.02
CA GLY A 163 21.26 1.89 17.87
C GLY A 163 19.87 2.09 18.47
N GLU A 164 19.84 2.27 19.80
CA GLU A 164 18.78 2.71 20.73
C GLU A 164 17.32 2.29 20.47
N ILE A 165 16.81 1.44 21.37
CA ILE A 165 15.56 0.64 21.34
C ILE A 165 14.25 1.50 21.37
N ASP A 166 14.32 2.83 21.35
CA ASP A 166 13.20 3.71 21.74
C ASP A 166 12.58 4.57 20.62
N SER A 167 12.87 4.33 19.33
CA SER A 167 12.18 5.02 18.22
C SER A 167 10.90 4.28 17.80
N ALA A 168 9.80 5.00 17.49
CA ALA A 168 8.51 4.41 17.08
C ALA A 168 8.57 3.34 15.95
N PRO A 169 9.50 3.41 14.97
CA PRO A 169 9.73 2.33 13.99
C PRO A 169 10.21 1.01 14.62
N LEU A 170 10.99 1.07 15.71
CA LEU A 170 11.44 -0.10 16.48
C LEU A 170 10.30 -0.75 17.29
N CYS A 171 9.17 -0.05 17.43
CA CYS A 171 7.91 -0.58 17.95
C CYS A 171 6.97 -1.06 16.83
N GLY A 172 7.47 -1.21 15.60
CA GLY A 172 6.71 -1.76 14.48
C GLY A 172 5.81 -0.75 13.76
N ALA A 173 6.08 0.55 13.84
CA ALA A 173 5.45 1.52 12.94
C ALA A 173 5.89 1.27 11.48
N ARG A 174 5.03 1.62 10.52
CA ARG A 174 5.39 1.61 9.09
C ARG A 174 6.16 2.89 8.74
N THR A 175 7.04 2.78 7.76
CA THR A 175 7.89 3.81 7.17
C THR A 175 7.70 3.80 5.66
N ALA A 176 8.14 4.87 5.00
CA ALA A 176 8.10 4.98 3.55
C ALA A 176 9.31 5.77 3.05
N LYS A 177 9.75 5.49 1.82
CA LYS A 177 10.86 6.21 1.17
C LYS A 177 10.36 7.52 0.60
N LEU A 178 10.07 8.49 1.47
CA LEU A 178 9.39 9.73 1.12
C LEU A 178 10.18 10.55 0.10
N GLY A 179 11.51 10.45 0.13
CA GLY A 179 12.41 11.08 -0.85
C GLY A 179 12.23 10.61 -2.30
N LEU A 180 11.56 9.47 -2.55
CA LEU A 180 11.30 8.97 -3.91
C LEU A 180 10.10 9.64 -4.59
N LEU A 181 9.18 10.24 -3.81
CA LEU A 181 7.95 10.82 -4.34
C LEU A 181 8.24 12.10 -5.12
N ARG A 182 7.65 12.26 -6.30
CA ARG A 182 7.69 13.53 -7.03
C ARG A 182 6.62 14.46 -6.44
N ALA A 183 6.69 15.73 -6.85
CA ALA A 183 5.75 16.75 -6.36
C ALA A 183 4.29 16.38 -6.65
N GLU A 184 4.03 15.69 -7.75
CA GLU A 184 2.68 15.24 -8.12
C GLU A 184 2.14 14.16 -7.18
N GLU A 185 2.92 13.12 -6.86
CA GLU A 185 2.48 12.08 -5.91
C GLU A 185 2.26 12.66 -4.51
N LEU A 186 3.12 13.59 -4.09
CA LEU A 186 2.93 14.29 -2.81
C LEU A 186 1.62 15.08 -2.79
N LEU A 187 1.29 15.79 -3.88
CA LEU A 187 0.03 16.51 -3.98
C LEU A 187 -1.18 15.58 -3.99
N ILE A 188 -1.10 14.43 -4.68
CA ILE A 188 -2.16 13.40 -4.66
C ILE A 188 -2.36 12.88 -3.24
N MET A 189 -1.28 12.57 -2.51
CA MET A 189 -1.37 12.11 -1.14
C MET A 189 -2.00 13.16 -0.20
N LEU A 190 -1.58 14.43 -0.30
CA LEU A 190 -2.12 15.51 0.54
C LEU A 190 -3.60 15.80 0.25
N ARG A 191 -3.99 15.85 -1.03
CA ARG A 191 -5.39 16.04 -1.44
C ARG A 191 -6.25 14.85 -1.06
N GLY A 192 -5.76 13.64 -1.34
CA GLY A 192 -6.41 12.39 -0.98
C GLY A 192 -6.62 12.27 0.52
N ARG A 193 -5.71 12.76 1.36
CA ARG A 193 -5.91 12.82 2.81
C ARG A 193 -7.09 13.71 3.22
N HIS A 194 -7.19 14.89 2.62
CA HIS A 194 -8.32 15.78 2.88
C HIS A 194 -9.64 15.14 2.40
N GLU A 195 -9.65 14.65 1.16
CA GLU A 195 -10.83 14.04 0.54
C GLU A 195 -11.29 12.79 1.30
N PHE A 196 -10.34 11.95 1.73
CA PHE A 196 -10.63 10.75 2.52
C PHE A 196 -11.37 11.10 3.81
N LEU A 197 -10.92 12.14 4.54
CA LEU A 197 -11.57 12.59 5.76
C LEU A 197 -12.98 13.15 5.51
N VAL A 198 -13.18 13.87 4.40
CA VAL A 198 -14.51 14.38 4.01
C VAL A 198 -15.46 13.22 3.70
N VAL A 199 -15.06 12.32 2.79
CA VAL A 199 -15.86 11.16 2.39
C VAL A 199 -16.15 10.25 3.58
N PHE A 200 -15.16 10.00 4.43
CA PHE A 200 -15.32 9.24 5.67
C PHE A 200 -16.33 9.90 6.61
N GLY A 201 -16.18 11.20 6.87
CA GLY A 201 -17.07 11.94 7.76
C GLY A 201 -18.53 11.92 7.28
N GLU A 202 -18.75 12.16 5.99
CA GLU A 202 -20.08 12.09 5.38
C GLU A 202 -20.69 10.68 5.45
N ALA A 203 -19.89 9.64 5.20
CA ALA A 203 -20.35 8.27 5.25
C ALA A 203 -20.74 7.84 6.69
N VAL A 204 -19.98 8.27 7.69
CA VAL A 204 -20.29 7.99 9.10
C VAL A 204 -21.51 8.79 9.57
N ASP A 205 -21.63 10.05 9.18
CA ASP A 205 -22.79 10.89 9.52
C ASP A 205 -24.11 10.38 8.87
N ALA A 206 -24.00 9.60 7.79
CA ALA A 206 -25.12 8.97 7.12
C ALA A 206 -25.60 7.65 7.76
N ILE A 207 -24.92 7.14 8.79
CA ILE A 207 -25.27 5.86 9.44
C ILE A 207 -26.68 5.92 10.05
N SER A 208 -27.53 4.97 9.66
CA SER A 208 -28.89 4.86 10.17
C SER A 208 -28.94 4.18 11.54
N VAL A 209 -29.51 4.87 12.54
CA VAL A 209 -29.80 4.28 13.87
C VAL A 209 -31.22 3.70 13.93
N ASN A 210 -31.51 2.84 14.91
CA ASN A 210 -32.86 2.27 15.09
C ASN A 210 -33.73 3.22 15.91
N ALA A 211 -34.85 3.71 15.36
CA ALA A 211 -35.69 4.70 16.05
C ALA A 211 -36.59 4.09 17.14
N GLU A 212 -36.97 2.82 17.01
CA GLU A 212 -38.02 2.21 17.85
C GLU A 212 -37.46 1.48 19.08
N HIS A 213 -36.14 1.49 19.29
CA HIS A 213 -35.40 0.94 20.44
C HIS A 213 -36.16 -0.16 21.23
N PRO A 214 -35.97 -1.44 20.90
CA PRO A 214 -36.72 -2.56 21.50
C PRO A 214 -36.59 -2.67 23.03
N ASP A 215 -35.53 -2.08 23.59
CA ASP A 215 -35.23 -2.06 25.02
C ASP A 215 -34.89 -0.63 25.45
N PRO A 216 -35.91 0.24 25.64
CA PRO A 216 -35.72 1.66 25.94
C PRO A 216 -35.14 1.89 27.34
N ASP A 217 -35.23 0.91 28.25
CA ASP A 217 -34.63 0.97 29.59
C ASP A 217 -33.11 0.74 29.56
N ARG A 218 -32.59 0.15 28.47
CA ARG A 218 -31.15 -0.12 28.30
C ARG A 218 -30.45 0.77 27.29
N CYS A 219 -31.17 1.41 26.37
CA CYS A 219 -30.56 2.14 25.27
C CYS A 219 -31.47 3.24 24.74
N SER A 220 -30.88 4.40 24.52
CA SER A 220 -31.50 5.53 23.83
C SER A 220 -30.91 5.75 22.44
N ILE A 221 -31.58 6.59 21.65
CA ILE A 221 -31.07 7.03 20.35
C ILE A 221 -29.78 7.84 20.51
N GLU A 222 -29.69 8.62 21.58
CA GLU A 222 -28.50 9.41 21.94
C GLU A 222 -27.30 8.51 22.21
N ASP A 223 -27.50 7.35 22.86
CA ASP A 223 -26.43 6.37 23.09
C ASP A 223 -25.87 5.82 21.77
N SER A 224 -26.74 5.64 20.76
CA SER A 224 -26.33 5.16 19.44
C SER A 224 -25.52 6.21 18.69
N TYR A 225 -25.98 7.46 18.66
CA TYR A 225 -25.24 8.56 18.06
C TYR A 225 -23.93 8.85 18.79
N LYS A 226 -23.91 8.71 20.12
CA LYS A 226 -22.68 8.83 20.90
C LYS A 226 -21.67 7.78 20.50
N GLY A 227 -22.06 6.51 20.38
CA GLY A 227 -21.15 5.46 19.92
C GLY A 227 -20.59 5.73 18.50
N ILE A 228 -21.43 6.22 17.59
CA ILE A 228 -20.99 6.62 16.24
C ILE A 228 -20.01 7.81 16.31
N GLY A 229 -20.29 8.78 17.17
CA GLY A 229 -19.43 9.94 17.42
C GLY A 229 -18.07 9.54 17.99
N ASP A 230 -18.05 8.68 19.00
CA ASP A 230 -16.82 8.14 19.59
C ASP A 230 -15.98 7.41 18.50
N LEU A 231 -16.62 6.58 17.67
CA LEU A 231 -15.95 5.88 16.57
C LEU A 231 -15.36 6.85 15.52
N LYS A 232 -16.10 7.92 15.20
CA LYS A 232 -15.65 8.97 14.28
C LYS A 232 -14.42 9.68 14.83
N GLU A 233 -14.48 10.09 16.09
CA GLU A 233 -13.38 10.77 16.79
C GLU A 233 -12.13 9.88 16.87
N ASP A 234 -12.29 8.59 17.18
CA ASP A 234 -11.18 7.63 17.20
C ASP A 234 -10.50 7.51 15.83
N CYS A 235 -11.28 7.43 14.75
CA CYS A 235 -10.75 7.35 13.38
C CYS A 235 -10.05 8.65 12.93
N GLU A 236 -10.65 9.81 13.22
CA GLU A 236 -10.05 11.12 12.92
C GLU A 236 -8.75 11.31 13.71
N THR A 237 -8.74 10.89 14.98
CA THR A 237 -7.56 10.96 15.85
C THR A 237 -6.46 10.01 15.39
N ALA A 238 -6.79 8.82 14.87
CA ALA A 238 -5.80 7.88 14.36
C ALA A 238 -5.02 8.46 13.16
N LEU A 239 -5.68 9.21 12.29
CA LEU A 239 -4.99 9.90 11.20
C LEU A 239 -4.14 11.08 11.67
N GLN A 240 -4.58 11.80 12.70
CA GLN A 240 -3.90 13.00 13.21
C GLN A 240 -2.73 12.69 14.15
N SER A 241 -2.88 11.69 15.01
CA SER A 241 -1.96 11.46 16.12
C SER A 241 -0.60 10.95 15.66
N HIS A 242 -0.48 10.35 14.47
CA HIS A 242 0.77 9.81 13.90
C HIS A 242 1.51 8.79 14.80
N GLU A 243 0.99 8.51 16.00
CA GLU A 243 1.57 7.68 17.06
C GLU A 243 0.98 6.28 17.05
N ASN A 244 -0.30 6.13 16.68
CA ASN A 244 -0.98 4.85 16.66
C ASN A 244 -0.93 4.21 15.28
N SER A 245 -0.49 2.95 15.26
CA SER A 245 -0.36 2.13 14.05
C SER A 245 -1.69 1.67 13.44
N ASP A 246 -2.79 2.12 14.03
CA ASP A 246 -4.14 1.62 13.78
C ASP A 246 -4.72 2.34 12.57
N ASP A 247 -5.15 1.54 11.60
CA ASP A 247 -5.71 2.03 10.35
C ASP A 247 -7.22 2.24 10.47
N ILE A 248 -7.77 3.20 9.73
CA ILE A 248 -9.21 3.47 9.76
C ILE A 248 -10.00 2.21 9.41
N PHE A 249 -9.58 1.42 8.41
CA PHE A 249 -10.27 0.17 8.09
C PHE A 249 -10.20 -0.85 9.24
N THR A 250 -9.13 -0.87 10.02
CA THR A 250 -8.99 -1.68 11.24
C THR A 250 -9.88 -1.15 12.36
N LEU A 251 -9.95 0.16 12.55
CA LEU A 251 -10.81 0.78 13.57
C LEU A 251 -12.30 0.58 13.26
N LEU A 252 -12.68 0.55 11.98
CA LEU A 252 -14.03 0.24 11.54
C LEU A 252 -14.38 -1.25 11.64
N LEU A 253 -13.42 -2.14 11.91
CA LEU A 253 -13.75 -3.54 12.20
C LEU A 253 -14.55 -3.62 13.50
N PRO A 254 -15.65 -4.40 13.54
CA PRO A 254 -16.42 -4.58 14.75
C PRO A 254 -15.54 -4.98 15.93
N GLU A 255 -14.56 -5.87 15.74
CA GLU A 255 -13.65 -6.39 16.76
C GLU A 255 -12.89 -5.31 17.55
N SER A 256 -12.62 -4.16 16.92
CA SER A 256 -11.78 -3.08 17.45
C SER A 256 -12.47 -2.33 18.59
N TRP A 257 -13.75 -1.98 18.41
CA TRP A 257 -14.58 -1.33 19.42
C TRP A 257 -15.52 -2.33 20.13
N ALA A 258 -15.65 -3.55 19.61
CA ALA A 258 -16.41 -4.63 20.21
C ALA A 258 -15.81 -5.18 21.51
N LYS A 259 -14.60 -4.83 21.92
CA LYS A 259 -14.09 -5.21 23.25
C LYS A 259 -14.29 -4.10 24.27
N GLU A 260 -14.38 -2.86 23.81
CA GLU A 260 -14.79 -1.68 24.58
C GLU A 260 -16.29 -1.68 24.95
N LYS A 261 -17.03 -2.70 24.52
CA LYS A 261 -18.46 -3.03 24.72
C LYS A 261 -19.08 -2.76 26.10
N ALA A 262 -18.28 -2.53 27.14
CA ALA A 262 -18.80 -2.11 28.45
C ALA A 262 -19.12 -0.61 28.52
N LYS A 263 -18.59 0.21 27.59
CA LYS A 263 -18.72 1.67 27.62
C LYS A 263 -19.99 2.18 26.93
N TRP A 264 -20.44 1.51 25.86
CA TRP A 264 -21.61 1.95 25.09
C TRP A 264 -22.90 1.34 25.66
N ASN A 265 -23.82 2.21 26.08
CA ASN A 265 -25.11 1.82 26.64
C ASN A 265 -26.10 1.48 25.51
N MET A 266 -25.84 0.36 24.82
CA MET A 266 -26.58 -0.05 23.62
C MET A 266 -27.20 -1.45 23.76
N CYS A 267 -28.46 -1.60 23.34
CA CYS A 267 -29.10 -2.91 23.26
C CYS A 267 -28.53 -3.73 22.09
N SER A 268 -28.75 -5.05 22.11
CA SER A 268 -28.19 -5.96 21.10
C SER A 268 -28.63 -5.64 19.68
N GLU A 269 -29.88 -5.21 19.48
CA GLU A 269 -30.42 -4.90 18.15
C GLU A 269 -29.84 -3.61 17.57
N CYS A 270 -29.80 -2.52 18.36
CA CYS A 270 -29.21 -1.26 17.91
C CYS A 270 -27.74 -1.45 17.55
N LYS A 271 -27.03 -2.23 18.36
CA LYS A 271 -25.64 -2.58 18.11
C LYS A 271 -25.45 -3.41 16.85
N SER A 272 -26.29 -4.43 16.62
CA SER A 272 -26.22 -5.22 15.39
C SER A 272 -26.48 -4.36 14.17
N LYS A 273 -27.40 -3.39 14.26
CA LYS A 273 -27.66 -2.44 13.17
C LYS A 273 -26.42 -1.58 12.90
N ILE A 274 -25.83 -0.97 13.93
CA ILE A 274 -24.61 -0.15 13.75
C ILE A 274 -23.46 -0.98 13.17
N VAL A 275 -23.25 -2.21 13.64
CA VAL A 275 -22.22 -3.11 13.07
C VAL A 275 -22.41 -3.27 11.56
N ASN A 276 -23.64 -3.55 11.11
CA ASN A 276 -23.93 -3.72 9.68
C ASN A 276 -23.72 -2.43 8.87
N GLU A 277 -24.14 -1.28 9.42
CA GLU A 277 -23.97 0.03 8.75
C GLU A 277 -22.49 0.42 8.65
N VAL A 278 -21.72 0.24 9.73
CA VAL A 278 -20.27 0.50 9.75
C VAL A 278 -19.53 -0.41 8.78
N GLU A 279 -19.89 -1.69 8.70
CA GLU A 279 -19.34 -2.62 7.71
C GLU A 279 -19.68 -2.18 6.27
N GLY A 280 -20.87 -1.62 6.05
CA GLY A 280 -21.27 -0.98 4.79
C GLY A 280 -20.41 0.22 4.44
N VAL A 281 -20.22 1.15 5.37
CA VAL A 281 -19.34 2.32 5.22
C VAL A 281 -17.91 1.88 4.89
N ARG A 282 -17.41 0.88 5.61
CA ARG A 282 -16.07 0.33 5.43
C ARG A 282 -15.84 -0.21 4.02
N ARG A 283 -16.78 -0.99 3.47
CA ARG A 283 -16.73 -1.48 2.08
C ARG A 283 -16.81 -0.35 1.08
N ALA A 284 -17.77 0.56 1.24
CA ALA A 284 -17.94 1.69 0.34
C ALA A 284 -16.69 2.58 0.29
N LEU A 285 -16.05 2.83 1.43
CA LEU A 285 -14.83 3.62 1.51
C LEU A 285 -13.65 2.95 0.82
N TRP A 286 -13.53 1.62 0.90
CA TRP A 286 -12.52 0.86 0.16
C TRP A 286 -12.71 1.00 -1.36
N ASP A 287 -13.95 0.81 -1.82
CA ASP A 287 -14.28 0.93 -3.25
C ASP A 287 -14.10 2.35 -3.79
N LEU A 288 -14.17 3.36 -2.91
CA LEU A 288 -13.98 4.77 -3.24
C LEU A 288 -12.51 5.25 -3.23
N LEU A 289 -11.55 4.41 -2.81
CA LEU A 289 -10.13 4.80 -2.80
C LEU A 289 -9.65 5.37 -4.15
N PRO A 290 -9.99 4.78 -5.32
CA PRO A 290 -9.61 5.37 -6.60
C PRO A 290 -10.13 6.79 -6.80
N GLN A 291 -11.38 7.07 -6.46
CA GLN A 291 -12.00 8.40 -6.61
C GLN A 291 -11.38 9.40 -5.62
N ILE A 292 -11.15 8.97 -4.38
CA ILE A 292 -10.53 9.78 -3.32
C ILE A 292 -9.15 10.28 -3.75
N PHE A 293 -8.36 9.43 -4.42
CA PHE A 293 -7.03 9.80 -4.92
C PHE A 293 -7.04 10.36 -6.35
N GLY A 294 -8.21 10.53 -6.98
CA GLY A 294 -8.32 11.03 -8.36
C GLY A 294 -7.73 10.10 -9.42
N LEU A 295 -7.74 8.79 -9.17
CA LEU A 295 -7.14 7.74 -10.00
C LEU A 295 -8.16 6.93 -10.81
N ALA A 296 -9.45 7.24 -10.71
CA ALA A 296 -10.52 6.44 -11.32
C ALA A 296 -10.37 6.31 -12.85
N GLU A 297 -9.94 7.38 -13.53
CA GLU A 297 -9.71 7.38 -14.98
C GLU A 297 -8.50 6.54 -15.39
N GLU A 298 -7.51 6.39 -14.50
CA GLU A 298 -6.29 5.60 -14.77
C GLU A 298 -6.51 4.10 -14.60
N MET A 299 -7.61 3.70 -13.95
CA MET A 299 -7.94 2.30 -13.70
C MET A 299 -8.75 1.65 -14.81
N GLU A 300 -9.24 2.43 -15.79
CA GLU A 300 -9.86 1.87 -16.99
C GLU A 300 -8.77 1.28 -17.90
N PRO A 301 -8.85 0.00 -18.27
CA PRO A 301 -7.92 -0.55 -19.25
C PRO A 301 -8.10 0.19 -20.57
N ASP A 302 -6.99 0.65 -21.17
CA ASP A 302 -6.94 1.27 -22.50
C ASP A 302 -7.90 0.53 -23.46
N MET A 303 -9.00 1.21 -23.85
CA MET A 303 -9.94 0.73 -24.88
C MET A 303 -9.33 0.78 -26.28
#